data_AF-A0A8J7T5P1-F1
#
_entry.id   AF-A0A8J7T5P1-F1
#
_cell.length_a   1.000
_cell.length_b   1.000
_cell.length_c   1.000
_cell.angle_alpha   90.00
_cell.angle_beta   90.00
_cell.angle_gamma   90.00
#
_symmetry.space_group_name_H-M   'P 1'
#
loop_
_entity.id
_entity.type
_entity.pdbx_description
1 polymer ?
#
loop_
_entity_poly.entity_id
_entity_poly.type
_entity_poly.pdbx_seq_one_letter_code
_entity_poly.pdbx_strand_id
1 'polypeptide(L)'
;MRARIRSPNRHSVRQIDVLIAKAAKTKSPGMSLYADGVNLRKLREHNYKPKGLISKGLGISDLRMLGFRGTELLRSGFSPQELRRGGYTAVELKRIHLTGPQLKRIAKLTVELKRSGTRVRDMAGSGVEIYELWKHGADLKKLKEAGYSAKELMDAEATISELRRAGFTKEELNQATR
;
A
#
# COMPACT_ATOMS: atom_id res chain seq x y z
N MET A 1 7.85 26.72 19.26
CA MET A 1 7.18 25.90 20.30
C MET A 1 7.31 24.42 19.94
N ARG A 2 8.15 23.65 20.65
CA ARG A 2 8.24 22.18 20.47
C ARG A 2 7.18 21.54 21.37
N ALA A 3 6.18 20.88 20.77
CA ALA A 3 5.16 20.14 21.52
C ALA A 3 5.84 19.07 22.39
N ARG A 4 5.68 19.16 23.72
CA ARG A 4 6.09 18.09 24.64
C ARG A 4 5.25 16.86 24.32
N ILE A 5 5.86 15.88 23.67
CA ILE A 5 5.28 14.54 23.55
C ILE A 5 5.22 13.98 24.97
N ARG A 6 4.03 13.95 25.56
CA ARG A 6 3.80 13.39 26.90
C ARG A 6 4.16 11.91 26.84
N SER A 7 5.18 11.48 27.59
CA SER A 7 5.56 10.08 27.67
C SER A 7 4.36 9.21 28.06
N PRO A 8 4.15 8.04 27.43
CA PRO A 8 3.00 7.20 27.72
C PRO A 8 2.97 6.78 29.21
N ASN A 9 1.82 6.95 29.88
CA ASN A 9 1.64 6.48 31.26
C ASN A 9 1.77 4.95 31.31
N ARG A 10 2.74 4.42 32.09
CA ARG A 10 3.04 2.98 32.20
C ARG A 10 1.84 2.15 32.69
N HIS A 11 0.96 2.71 33.54
CA HIS A 11 -0.25 2.01 34.00
C HIS A 11 -1.25 1.77 32.86
N SER A 12 -1.45 2.79 32.01
CA SER A 12 -2.36 2.69 30.85
C SER A 12 -1.82 1.73 29.78
N VAL A 13 -0.49 1.71 29.54
CA VAL A 13 0.14 0.74 28.62
C VAL A 13 -0.10 -0.70 29.08
N ARG A 14 0.11 -1.00 30.38
CA ARG A 14 -0.13 -2.34 30.94
C ARG A 14 -1.60 -2.76 30.79
N GLN A 15 -2.54 -1.85 31.00
CA GLN A 15 -3.96 -2.13 30.79
C GLN A 15 -4.28 -2.46 29.32
N ILE A 16 -3.73 -1.70 28.37
CA ILE A 16 -3.93 -1.95 26.94
C ILE A 16 -3.32 -3.31 26.54
N ASP A 17 -2.17 -3.69 27.09
CA ASP A 17 -1.56 -4.99 26.84
C ASP A 17 -2.42 -6.16 27.32
N VAL A 18 -3.06 -6.02 28.48
CA VAL A 18 -4.02 -7.02 28.99
C VAL A 18 -5.22 -7.15 28.06
N LEU A 19 -5.78 -6.02 27.60
CA LEU A 19 -6.89 -6.02 26.66
C LEU A 19 -6.51 -6.65 25.32
N ILE A 20 -5.32 -6.36 24.79
CA ILE A 20 -4.79 -6.99 23.57
C ILE A 20 -4.65 -8.50 23.75
N ALA A 21 -4.05 -8.95 24.86
CA ALA A 21 -3.85 -10.37 25.13
C ALA A 21 -5.18 -11.12 25.33
N LYS A 22 -6.18 -10.47 25.93
CA LYS A 22 -7.55 -11.00 26.05
C LYS A 22 -8.22 -11.10 24.68
N ALA A 23 -8.19 -10.02 23.89
CA ALA A 23 -8.82 -9.94 22.59
C ALA A 23 -8.21 -10.93 21.57
N ALA A 24 -6.89 -11.14 21.60
CA ALA A 24 -6.20 -12.08 20.71
C ALA A 24 -6.66 -13.54 20.87
N LYS A 25 -7.29 -13.89 22.00
CA LYS A 25 -7.88 -15.22 22.24
C LYS A 25 -9.32 -15.35 21.72
N THR A 26 -9.90 -14.28 21.20
CA THR A 26 -11.28 -14.27 20.70
C THR A 26 -11.32 -14.54 19.21
N LYS A 27 -12.51 -14.90 18.69
CA LYS A 27 -12.74 -15.06 17.24
C LYS A 27 -12.66 -13.75 16.46
N SER A 28 -12.70 -12.60 17.13
CA SER A 28 -12.70 -11.28 16.48
C SER A 28 -11.94 -10.25 17.34
N PRO A 29 -10.60 -10.32 17.39
CA PRO A 29 -9.78 -9.49 18.26
C PRO A 29 -10.01 -7.98 18.06
N GLY A 30 -10.09 -7.52 16.81
CA GLY A 30 -10.33 -6.12 16.50
C GLY A 30 -11.66 -5.58 17.06
N MET A 31 -12.72 -6.39 16.98
CA MET A 31 -14.05 -6.01 17.47
C MET A 31 -14.09 -5.96 19.00
N SER A 32 -13.46 -6.94 19.66
CA SER A 32 -13.34 -6.95 21.13
C SER A 32 -12.59 -5.71 21.62
N LEU A 33 -11.48 -5.36 20.98
CA LEU A 33 -10.72 -4.16 21.33
C LEU A 33 -11.51 -2.88 21.10
N TYR A 34 -12.26 -2.80 20.01
CA TYR A 34 -13.11 -1.65 19.73
C TYR A 34 -14.20 -1.49 20.80
N ALA A 35 -14.85 -2.59 21.21
CA ALA A 35 -15.83 -2.59 22.30
C ALA A 35 -15.21 -2.19 23.66
N ASP A 36 -13.97 -2.59 23.92
CA ASP A 36 -13.19 -2.20 25.10
C ASP A 36 -12.63 -0.75 25.00
N GLY A 37 -13.04 0.03 23.99
CA GLY A 37 -12.64 1.42 23.79
C GLY A 37 -11.19 1.61 23.35
N VAL A 38 -10.56 0.55 22.85
CA VAL A 38 -9.21 0.61 22.26
C VAL A 38 -9.34 0.88 20.77
N ASN A 39 -8.94 2.09 20.36
CA ASN A 39 -8.93 2.52 18.97
C ASN A 39 -7.54 3.03 18.56
N LEU A 40 -7.34 3.34 17.27
CA LEU A 40 -6.07 3.83 16.74
C LEU A 40 -5.47 4.99 17.53
N ARG A 41 -6.30 5.93 18.01
CA ARG A 41 -5.82 7.08 18.78
C ARG A 41 -5.14 6.61 20.06
N LYS A 42 -5.81 5.77 20.84
CA LYS A 42 -5.27 5.22 22.09
C LYS A 42 -4.01 4.38 21.85
N LEU A 43 -4.01 3.58 20.79
CA LEU A 43 -2.83 2.80 20.39
C LEU A 43 -1.64 3.70 20.03
N ARG A 44 -1.87 4.81 19.32
CA ARG A 44 -0.81 5.77 18.94
C ARG A 44 -0.29 6.59 20.12
N GLU A 45 -1.17 7.04 21.01
CA GLU A 45 -0.78 7.72 22.26
C GLU A 45 0.17 6.87 23.12
N HIS A 46 0.06 5.54 23.00
CA HIS A 46 0.90 4.57 23.68
C HIS A 46 2.00 3.94 22.80
N ASN A 47 2.29 4.52 21.62
CA ASN A 47 3.34 4.09 20.71
C ASN A 47 3.23 2.65 20.15
N TYR A 48 2.03 2.05 20.13
CA TYR A 48 1.83 0.78 19.45
C TYR A 48 2.05 0.93 17.95
N LYS A 49 2.90 0.05 17.41
CA LYS A 49 3.19 -0.04 15.97
C LYS A 49 2.50 -1.26 15.37
N PRO A 50 2.11 -1.22 14.09
CA PRO A 50 1.47 -2.33 13.41
C PRO A 50 2.16 -3.70 13.63
N LYS A 51 3.48 -3.77 13.42
CA LYS A 51 4.25 -5.02 13.61
C LYS A 51 4.18 -5.55 15.04
N GLY A 52 4.21 -4.67 16.03
CA GLY A 52 4.10 -5.04 17.44
C GLY A 52 2.70 -5.54 17.83
N LEU A 53 1.66 -5.11 17.13
CA LEU A 53 0.30 -5.62 17.31
C LEU A 53 0.15 -7.00 16.64
N ILE A 54 0.73 -7.18 15.45
CA ILE A 54 0.76 -8.49 14.78
C ILE A 54 1.48 -9.54 15.65
N SER A 55 2.62 -9.19 16.25
CA SER A 55 3.34 -10.11 17.16
C SER A 55 2.54 -10.45 18.43
N LYS A 56 1.52 -9.66 18.76
CA LYS A 56 0.61 -9.92 19.89
C LYS A 56 -0.64 -10.72 19.50
N GLY A 57 -0.69 -11.24 18.27
CA GLY A 57 -1.77 -12.10 17.79
C GLY A 57 -2.91 -11.38 17.07
N LEU A 58 -2.76 -10.09 16.74
CA LEU A 58 -3.72 -9.42 15.85
C LEU A 58 -3.42 -9.72 14.39
N GLY A 59 -4.47 -9.83 13.58
CA GLY A 59 -4.39 -9.88 12.12
C GLY A 59 -4.45 -8.49 11.49
N ILE A 60 -4.15 -8.41 10.19
CA ILE A 60 -4.22 -7.16 9.42
C ILE A 60 -5.68 -6.65 9.33
N SER A 61 -6.66 -7.55 9.30
CA SER A 61 -8.08 -7.22 9.38
C SER A 61 -8.44 -6.53 10.70
N ASP A 62 -7.83 -6.95 11.82
CA ASP A 62 -8.01 -6.29 13.12
C ASP A 62 -7.39 -4.89 13.10
N LEU A 63 -6.19 -4.74 12.53
CA LEU A 63 -5.58 -3.42 12.36
C LEU A 63 -6.45 -2.48 11.51
N ARG A 64 -7.06 -3.00 10.44
CA ARG A 64 -8.02 -2.25 9.62
C ARG A 64 -9.21 -1.77 10.45
N MET A 65 -9.81 -2.67 11.23
CA MET A 65 -10.95 -2.36 12.10
C MET A 65 -10.59 -1.32 13.17
N LEU A 66 -9.38 -1.39 13.71
CA LEU A 66 -8.86 -0.43 14.68
C LEU A 66 -8.57 0.95 14.07
N GLY A 67 -8.55 1.06 12.74
CA GLY A 67 -8.43 2.31 12.00
C GLY A 67 -7.07 2.52 11.31
N PHE A 68 -6.17 1.53 11.31
CA PHE A 68 -4.93 1.65 10.55
C PHE A 68 -5.23 1.78 9.05
N ARG A 69 -4.53 2.69 8.39
CA ARG A 69 -4.64 2.83 6.92
C ARG A 69 -3.69 1.85 6.25
N GLY A 70 -4.10 1.25 5.14
CA GLY A 70 -3.22 0.36 4.39
C GLY A 70 -1.90 1.03 3.98
N THR A 71 -1.94 2.34 3.73
CA THR A 71 -0.76 3.17 3.43
C THR A 71 0.25 3.26 4.58
N GLU A 72 -0.21 3.19 5.84
CA GLU A 72 0.65 3.15 7.02
C GLU A 72 1.26 1.77 7.21
N LEU A 73 0.49 0.72 6.91
CA LEU A 73 0.96 -0.65 6.94
C LEU A 73 2.03 -0.90 5.85
N LEU A 74 1.84 -0.38 4.63
CA LEU A 74 2.88 -0.41 3.60
C LEU A 74 4.20 0.24 4.09
N ARG A 75 4.12 1.41 4.73
CA ARG A 75 5.29 2.08 5.33
C ARG A 75 5.93 1.29 6.47
N SER A 76 5.13 0.48 7.18
CA SER A 76 5.60 -0.40 8.24
C SER A 76 6.22 -1.71 7.72
N GLY A 77 6.18 -1.93 6.40
CA GLY A 77 6.83 -3.05 5.71
C GLY A 77 5.92 -4.23 5.37
N PHE A 78 4.59 -4.07 5.45
CA PHE A 78 3.64 -5.08 4.96
C PHE A 78 3.54 -5.02 3.44
N SER A 79 3.34 -6.17 2.80
CA SER A 79 3.13 -6.29 1.36
C SER A 79 1.67 -6.01 0.98
N PRO A 80 1.40 -5.53 -0.25
CA PRO A 80 0.02 -5.35 -0.72
C PRO A 80 -0.81 -6.64 -0.71
N GLN A 81 -0.20 -7.81 -0.93
CA GLN A 81 -0.87 -9.11 -0.85
C GLN A 81 -1.39 -9.37 0.57
N GLU A 82 -0.57 -9.09 1.59
CA GLU A 82 -0.98 -9.18 2.99
C GLU A 82 -2.12 -8.20 3.32
N LEU A 83 -2.07 -6.98 2.78
CA LEU A 83 -3.13 -5.99 2.97
C LEU A 83 -4.44 -6.40 2.28
N ARG A 84 -4.38 -6.98 1.09
CA ARG A 84 -5.57 -7.53 0.41
C ARG A 84 -6.20 -8.66 1.20
N ARG A 85 -5.40 -9.58 1.75
CA ARG A 85 -5.89 -10.64 2.64
C ARG A 85 -6.53 -10.07 3.91
N GLY A 86 -6.04 -8.93 4.40
CA GLY A 86 -6.64 -8.18 5.50
C GLY A 86 -7.86 -7.32 5.13
N GLY A 87 -8.34 -7.39 3.89
CA GLY A 87 -9.56 -6.71 3.44
C GLY A 87 -9.37 -5.28 2.95
N TYR A 88 -8.13 -4.81 2.74
CA TYR A 88 -7.89 -3.53 2.07
C TYR A 88 -8.10 -3.67 0.56
N THR A 89 -8.87 -2.75 0.00
CA THR A 89 -9.12 -2.63 -1.44
C THR A 89 -7.97 -1.91 -2.13
N ALA A 90 -7.82 -2.12 -3.43
CA ALA A 90 -6.87 -1.37 -4.25
C ALA A 90 -7.12 0.15 -4.18
N VAL A 91 -8.38 0.57 -4.05
CA VAL A 91 -8.79 1.98 -3.90
C VAL A 91 -8.37 2.55 -2.54
N GLU A 92 -8.41 1.79 -1.45
CA GLU A 92 -7.92 2.26 -0.14
C GLU A 92 -6.40 2.40 -0.08
N LEU A 93 -5.68 1.71 -0.98
CA LEU A 93 -4.23 1.81 -1.14
C LEU A 93 -3.81 2.92 -2.13
N LYS A 94 -4.77 3.58 -2.81
CA LYS A 94 -4.62 4.61 -3.88
C LYS A 94 -4.01 5.94 -3.44
N ARG A 95 -4.07 6.32 -2.14
CA ARG A 95 -3.69 7.67 -1.67
C ARG A 95 -2.27 7.72 -1.10
N ILE A 96 -1.23 7.78 -1.92
CA ILE A 96 0.12 8.07 -1.40
C ILE A 96 0.99 8.88 -2.37
N HIS A 97 1.48 10.04 -1.89
CA HIS A 97 2.75 10.64 -2.32
C HIS A 97 3.88 9.69 -1.88
N LEU A 98 4.22 8.73 -2.74
CA LEU A 98 5.18 7.68 -2.46
C LEU A 98 6.60 8.23 -2.58
N THR A 99 7.52 7.84 -1.69
CA THR A 99 8.94 8.18 -1.86
C THR A 99 9.59 7.26 -2.90
N GLY A 100 10.67 7.69 -3.57
CA GLY A 100 11.31 6.93 -4.66
C GLY A 100 11.56 5.43 -4.40
N PRO A 101 12.10 5.01 -3.24
CA PRO A 101 12.27 3.58 -2.92
C PRO A 101 10.95 2.80 -2.81
N GLN A 102 9.85 3.47 -2.46
CA GLN A 102 8.51 2.89 -2.34
C GLN A 102 7.85 2.74 -3.72
N LEU A 103 8.07 3.71 -4.62
CA LEU A 103 7.65 3.63 -6.02
C LEU A 103 8.30 2.44 -6.74
N LYS A 104 9.60 2.22 -6.54
CA LYS A 104 10.32 1.08 -7.15
C LYS A 104 9.75 -0.29 -6.73
N ARG A 105 9.30 -0.41 -5.48
CA ARG A 105 8.69 -1.65 -4.97
C ARG A 105 7.27 -1.86 -5.50
N ILE A 106 6.47 -0.79 -5.57
CA ILE A 106 5.12 -0.83 -6.15
C ILE A 106 5.19 -1.10 -7.65
N ALA A 107 6.12 -0.49 -8.38
CA ALA A 107 6.36 -0.77 -9.80
C ALA A 107 6.61 -2.26 -10.08
N LYS A 108 7.46 -2.91 -9.30
CA LYS A 108 7.73 -4.34 -9.44
C LYS A 108 6.47 -5.18 -9.23
N LEU A 109 5.67 -4.83 -8.22
CA LEU A 109 4.40 -5.49 -7.91
C LEU A 109 3.33 -5.27 -8.99
N THR A 110 3.25 -4.06 -9.54
CA THR A 110 2.35 -3.72 -10.65
C THR A 110 2.63 -4.59 -11.88
N VAL A 111 3.91 -4.75 -12.23
CA VAL A 111 4.35 -5.63 -13.33
C VAL A 111 3.96 -7.10 -13.06
N GLU A 112 4.17 -7.59 -11.83
CA GLU A 112 3.81 -8.96 -11.43
C GLU A 112 2.29 -9.20 -11.46
N LEU A 113 1.47 -8.24 -11.00
CA LEU A 113 0.02 -8.35 -10.96
C LEU A 113 -0.64 -8.28 -12.34
N LYS A 114 -0.06 -7.50 -13.26
CA LYS A 114 -0.54 -7.43 -14.65
C LYS A 114 -0.23 -8.73 -15.40
N ARG A 115 0.97 -9.30 -15.16
CA ARG A 115 1.36 -10.62 -15.69
C ARG A 115 0.47 -11.76 -15.19
N SER A 116 -0.08 -11.68 -13.98
CA SER A 116 -0.99 -12.70 -13.44
C SER A 116 -2.43 -12.61 -13.97
N GLY A 117 -2.70 -11.84 -15.03
CA GLY A 117 -4.02 -11.75 -15.66
C GLY A 117 -5.03 -10.87 -14.90
N THR A 118 -4.59 -10.12 -13.89
CA THR A 118 -5.44 -9.16 -13.20
C THR A 118 -5.73 -7.99 -14.16
N ARG A 119 -7.01 -7.73 -14.49
CA ARG A 119 -7.41 -6.69 -15.45
C ARG A 119 -6.92 -5.30 -15.00
N VAL A 120 -6.11 -4.66 -15.83
CA VAL A 120 -5.50 -3.34 -15.55
C VAL A 120 -6.46 -2.17 -15.69
N ARG A 121 -7.66 -2.43 -16.22
CA ARG A 121 -8.77 -1.48 -16.10
C ARG A 121 -9.14 -1.18 -14.64
N ASP A 122 -8.83 -2.08 -13.70
CA ASP A 122 -8.97 -1.80 -12.26
C ASP A 122 -7.84 -0.90 -11.71
N MET A 123 -6.78 -0.65 -12.50
CA MET A 123 -5.66 0.23 -12.18
C MET A 123 -5.68 1.58 -12.91
N ALA A 124 -6.44 1.74 -14.00
CA ALA A 124 -6.77 3.07 -14.53
C ALA A 124 -7.50 3.93 -13.46
N GLY A 125 -8.13 3.26 -12.49
CA GLY A 125 -8.66 3.86 -11.28
C GLY A 125 -7.72 3.85 -10.07
N SER A 126 -6.45 3.43 -10.15
CA SER A 126 -5.57 3.26 -8.96
C SER A 126 -4.70 4.46 -8.60
N GLY A 127 -4.79 5.59 -9.30
CA GLY A 127 -4.15 6.87 -8.92
C GLY A 127 -2.63 6.84 -8.72
N VAL A 128 -1.99 5.71 -9.03
CA VAL A 128 -0.56 5.63 -9.30
C VAL A 128 -0.44 6.04 -10.76
N GLU A 129 -0.02 7.28 -10.99
CA GLU A 129 0.28 7.71 -12.34
C GLU A 129 1.36 6.76 -12.88
N ILE A 130 1.12 6.19 -14.05
CA ILE A 130 2.11 5.40 -14.78
C ILE A 130 3.43 6.18 -14.87
N TYR A 131 3.33 7.52 -14.93
CA TYR A 131 4.42 8.48 -14.83
C TYR A 131 5.34 8.22 -13.64
N GLU A 132 4.78 8.19 -12.43
CA GLU A 132 5.52 7.97 -11.19
C GLU A 132 6.15 6.58 -11.12
N LEU A 133 5.58 5.58 -11.81
CA LEU A 133 6.18 4.24 -11.89
C LEU A 133 7.46 4.25 -12.72
N TRP A 134 7.41 4.76 -13.95
CA TRP A 134 8.56 4.69 -14.86
C TRP A 134 9.63 5.73 -14.53
N LYS A 135 9.24 6.95 -14.14
CA LYS A 135 10.16 8.02 -13.72
C LYS A 135 10.99 7.66 -12.49
N HIS A 136 10.44 6.84 -11.58
CA HIS A 136 11.13 6.41 -10.36
C HIS A 136 11.70 4.98 -10.41
N GLY A 137 11.93 4.46 -11.63
CA GLY A 137 12.78 3.29 -11.83
C GLY A 137 12.07 2.01 -12.25
N ALA A 138 10.83 2.07 -12.71
CA ALA A 138 10.29 1.01 -13.55
C ALA A 138 10.88 1.13 -14.96
N ASP A 139 11.48 0.04 -15.44
CA ASP A 139 11.95 -0.05 -16.82
C ASP A 139 10.73 -0.12 -17.75
N LEU A 140 10.61 0.81 -18.70
CA LEU A 140 9.54 0.84 -19.70
C LEU A 140 9.48 -0.48 -20.49
N LYS A 141 10.61 -1.19 -20.64
CA LYS A 141 10.64 -2.53 -21.24
C LYS A 141 9.84 -3.54 -20.41
N LYS A 142 9.94 -3.49 -19.07
CA LYS A 142 9.15 -4.34 -18.17
C LYS A 142 7.67 -3.97 -18.18
N LEU A 143 7.34 -2.69 -18.37
CA LEU A 143 5.95 -2.26 -18.55
C LEU A 143 5.39 -2.79 -19.88
N LYS A 144 6.17 -2.76 -20.96
CA LYS A 144 5.80 -3.41 -22.23
C LYS A 144 5.56 -4.91 -22.06
N GLU A 145 6.49 -5.63 -21.42
CA GLU A 145 6.36 -7.06 -21.13
C GLU A 145 5.19 -7.39 -20.20
N ALA A 146 4.76 -6.43 -19.39
CA ALA A 146 3.54 -6.53 -18.60
C ALA A 146 2.29 -6.28 -19.44
N GLY A 147 2.38 -5.82 -20.68
CA GLY A 147 1.23 -5.56 -21.56
C GLY A 147 0.64 -4.15 -21.41
N TYR A 148 1.43 -3.16 -21.01
CA TYR A 148 1.06 -1.75 -21.20
C TYR A 148 1.27 -1.36 -22.67
N SER A 149 0.27 -0.67 -23.23
CA SER A 149 0.33 -0.14 -24.59
C SER A 149 1.18 1.13 -24.66
N ALA A 150 1.69 1.45 -25.85
CA ALA A 150 2.41 2.71 -26.07
C ALA A 150 1.55 3.93 -25.72
N LYS A 151 0.23 3.88 -26.00
CA LYS A 151 -0.71 4.97 -25.68
C LYS A 151 -0.81 5.22 -24.17
N GLU A 152 -1.01 4.17 -23.38
CA GLU A 152 -1.09 4.26 -21.91
C GLU A 152 0.20 4.83 -21.29
N LEU A 153 1.36 4.59 -21.92
CA LEU A 153 2.64 5.13 -21.44
C LEU A 153 2.86 6.58 -21.92
N MET A 154 2.40 6.95 -23.11
CA MET A 154 2.44 8.33 -23.60
C MET A 154 1.51 9.25 -22.83
N ASP A 155 0.30 8.78 -22.49
CA ASP A 155 -0.64 9.47 -21.58
C ASP A 155 -0.03 9.70 -20.19
N ALA A 156 1.06 8.98 -19.90
CA ALA A 156 1.86 9.06 -18.69
C ALA A 156 3.21 9.74 -18.89
N GLU A 157 3.27 10.64 -19.88
CA GLU A 157 4.42 11.47 -20.26
C GLU A 157 5.67 10.73 -20.74
N ALA A 158 5.59 9.43 -21.04
CA ALA A 158 6.71 8.73 -21.68
C ALA A 158 6.89 9.22 -23.13
N THR A 159 8.11 9.59 -23.49
CA THR A 159 8.41 10.08 -24.84
C THR A 159 8.52 8.94 -25.84
N ILE A 160 8.28 9.24 -27.12
CA ILE A 160 8.45 8.28 -28.23
C ILE A 160 9.87 7.68 -28.23
N SER A 161 10.89 8.47 -27.91
CA SER A 161 12.28 8.02 -27.83
C SER A 161 12.51 7.03 -26.69
N GLU A 162 11.84 7.20 -25.56
CA GLU A 162 11.87 6.26 -24.43
C GLU A 162 11.14 4.95 -24.76
N LEU A 163 9.98 5.04 -25.41
CA LEU A 163 9.21 3.88 -25.84
C LEU A 163 9.94 3.06 -26.91
N ARG A 164 10.64 3.72 -27.85
CA ARG A 164 11.53 3.03 -28.80
C ARG A 164 12.65 2.28 -28.09
N ARG A 165 13.31 2.90 -27.10
CA ARG A 165 14.35 2.24 -26.29
C ARG A 165 13.79 1.07 -25.47
N ALA A 166 12.52 1.14 -25.06
CA ALA A 166 11.80 0.06 -24.40
C ALA A 166 11.37 -1.08 -25.33
N GLY A 167 11.59 -0.94 -26.65
CA GLY A 167 11.31 -1.95 -27.65
C GLY A 167 9.93 -1.88 -28.28
N PHE A 168 9.19 -0.77 -28.15
CA PHE A 168 7.94 -0.56 -28.91
C PHE A 168 8.21 -0.41 -30.41
N THR A 169 7.39 -1.06 -31.26
CA THR A 169 7.52 -1.01 -32.71
C THR A 169 6.99 0.29 -33.28
N LYS A 170 7.32 0.58 -34.54
CA LYS A 170 6.85 1.78 -35.24
C LYS A 170 5.32 1.78 -35.38
N GLU A 171 4.72 0.61 -35.56
CA GLU A 171 3.28 0.40 -35.66
C GLU A 171 2.60 0.69 -34.31
N GLU A 172 3.13 0.17 -33.20
CA GLU A 172 2.62 0.42 -31.84
C GLU A 172 2.66 1.93 -31.49
N LEU A 173 3.74 2.63 -31.89
CA LEU A 173 3.88 4.06 -31.66
C LEU A 173 2.94 4.89 -32.54
N ASN A 174 2.75 4.50 -33.81
CA ASN A 174 1.80 5.16 -34.70
C ASN A 174 0.34 4.97 -34.24
N GLN A 175 0.01 3.85 -33.61
CA GLN A 175 -1.31 3.64 -33.01
C GLN A 175 -1.50 4.47 -31.74
N ALA A 176 -0.42 4.79 -31.02
CA ALA A 176 -0.48 5.61 -29.82
C ALA A 176 -0.67 7.10 -30.11
N THR A 177 -0.13 7.59 -31.23
CA THR A 177 -0.22 9.01 -31.67
C THR A 177 -1.46 9.33 -32.50
N ARG A 178 -2.31 8.34 -32.77
CA ARG A 178 -3.60 8.48 -33.45
C ARG A 178 -4.76 8.47 -32.45
#